data_AF-A0A353YD07-F1
#
_entry.id   AF-A0A353YD07-F1
#
_cell.length_a   1.000
_cell.length_b   1.000
_cell.length_c   1.000
_cell.angle_alpha   90.00
_cell.angle_beta   90.00
_cell.angle_gamma   90.00
#
_symmetry.space_group_name_H-M   'P 1'
#
loop_
_entity.id
_entity.type
_entity.pdbx_description
1 polymer ?
#
loop_
_entity_poly.entity_id
_entity_poly.type
_entity_poly.pdbx_seq_one_letter_code
_entity_poly.pdbx_strand_id
1 'polypeptide(L)'
;EAAVRNEAKAAVDLHRLTFALPVEGGAEIRQRLLSYTDHVRKFEWPSMALGQSSDDVARDLDQLSQAIFNVQPQGERELALYQDAIRLLTVITDNRNERLDSSDGSVPPVLWFVLIIGGAITLGYPAFFGSSNLWAQILMIAMLAVLVSFSLLLGLAFDYPFSGAVHISVSPFDKALEQMPPNWPPP
;
A
#
# COMPACT_ATOMS: atom_id res chain seq x y z
N GLU A 1 -3.26 2.92 -4.31
CA GLU A 1 -4.60 2.28 -4.47
C GLU A 1 -4.64 1.25 -5.61
N ALA A 2 -4.17 1.57 -6.83
CA ALA A 2 -4.11 0.62 -7.94
C ALA A 2 -3.25 -0.61 -7.62
N ALA A 3 -2.06 -0.40 -7.03
CA ALA A 3 -1.16 -1.48 -6.62
C ALA A 3 -1.85 -2.51 -5.70
N VAL A 4 -2.50 -2.02 -4.64
CA VAL A 4 -3.27 -2.82 -3.68
C VAL A 4 -4.33 -3.69 -4.37
N ARG A 5 -5.12 -3.10 -5.27
CA ARG A 5 -6.16 -3.83 -6.01
C ARG A 5 -5.56 -4.89 -6.94
N ASN A 6 -4.49 -4.55 -7.64
CA ASN A 6 -3.85 -5.43 -8.60
C ASN A 6 -3.18 -6.62 -7.90
N GLU A 7 -2.52 -6.39 -6.77
CA GLU A 7 -1.94 -7.45 -5.94
C GLU A 7 -3.02 -8.39 -5.40
N ALA A 8 -4.08 -7.84 -4.80
CA ALA A 8 -5.19 -8.64 -4.27
C ALA A 8 -5.87 -9.46 -5.38
N LYS A 9 -6.05 -8.87 -6.57
CA LYS A 9 -6.58 -9.57 -7.73
C LYS A 9 -5.64 -10.69 -8.21
N ALA A 10 -4.35 -10.41 -8.33
CA ALA A 10 -3.35 -11.39 -8.74
C ALA A 10 -3.27 -12.57 -7.75
N ALA A 11 -3.45 -12.33 -6.45
CA ALA A 11 -3.56 -13.38 -5.45
C ALA A 11 -4.79 -14.27 -5.68
N VAL A 12 -5.97 -13.70 -5.93
CA VAL A 12 -7.17 -14.49 -6.25
C VAL A 12 -6.99 -15.29 -7.55
N ASP A 13 -6.42 -14.68 -8.58
CA ASP A 13 -6.18 -15.33 -9.87
C ASP A 13 -5.17 -16.49 -9.72
N LEU A 14 -4.11 -16.30 -8.93
CA LEU A 14 -3.13 -17.35 -8.61
C LEU A 14 -3.78 -18.48 -7.81
N HIS A 15 -4.60 -18.16 -6.80
CA HIS A 15 -5.34 -19.15 -6.03
C HIS A 15 -6.22 -20.02 -6.94
N ARG A 16 -6.94 -19.43 -7.89
CA ARG A 16 -7.75 -20.18 -8.87
C ARG A 16 -6.89 -21.06 -9.78
N LEU A 17 -5.74 -20.55 -10.23
CA LEU A 17 -4.81 -21.29 -11.09
C LEU A 17 -4.28 -22.56 -10.40
N THR A 18 -4.07 -22.53 -9.08
CA THR A 18 -3.57 -23.70 -8.35
C THR A 18 -4.48 -24.93 -8.41
N PHE A 19 -5.78 -24.78 -8.72
CA PHE A 19 -6.68 -25.93 -8.89
C PHE A 19 -6.44 -26.68 -10.21
N ALA A 20 -5.80 -26.02 -11.18
CA ALA A 20 -5.39 -26.63 -12.44
C ALA A 20 -3.99 -27.27 -12.37
N LEU A 21 -3.23 -27.02 -11.29
CA LEU A 21 -1.92 -27.62 -11.04
C LEU A 21 -2.04 -29.01 -10.39
N PRO A 22 -0.98 -29.84 -10.44
CA PRO A 22 -0.94 -31.11 -9.72
C PRO A 22 -1.27 -30.95 -8.23
N VAL A 23 -1.95 -31.93 -7.65
CA VAL A 23 -2.57 -31.84 -6.31
C VAL A 23 -1.56 -31.48 -5.21
N GLU A 24 -0.36 -32.07 -5.24
CA GLU A 24 0.68 -31.83 -4.24
C GLU A 24 1.20 -30.38 -4.29
N GLY A 25 1.65 -29.91 -5.46
CA GLY A 25 2.16 -28.54 -5.62
C GLY A 25 1.08 -27.47 -5.47
N GLY A 26 -0.11 -27.71 -6.01
CA GLY A 26 -1.22 -26.75 -5.94
C GLY A 26 -1.72 -26.52 -4.51
N ALA A 27 -1.76 -27.54 -3.65
CA ALA A 27 -2.19 -27.41 -2.26
C ALA A 27 -1.22 -26.58 -1.43
N GLU A 28 0.09 -26.81 -1.58
CA GLU A 28 1.13 -26.04 -0.88
C GLU A 28 1.07 -24.56 -1.27
N ILE A 29 0.97 -24.26 -2.58
CA ILE A 29 0.89 -22.88 -3.08
C ILE A 29 -0.35 -22.17 -2.51
N ARG A 30 -1.53 -22.83 -2.46
CA ARG A 30 -2.73 -22.22 -1.86
C ARG A 30 -2.53 -21.85 -0.40
N GLN A 31 -1.97 -22.77 0.39
CA GLN A 31 -1.77 -22.53 1.82
C GLN A 31 -0.82 -21.34 2.04
N ARG A 32 0.30 -21.29 1.31
CA ARG A 32 1.27 -20.20 1.41
C ARG A 32 0.69 -18.86 0.94
N LEU A 33 -0.10 -18.87 -0.13
CA LEU A 33 -0.76 -17.68 -0.66
C LEU A 33 -1.81 -17.12 0.31
N LEU A 34 -2.56 -17.99 1.00
CA LEU A 34 -3.48 -17.59 2.05
C LEU A 34 -2.75 -16.97 3.25
N SER A 35 -1.65 -17.61 3.69
CA SER A 35 -0.81 -17.09 4.77
C SER A 35 -0.24 -15.71 4.42
N TYR A 36 0.33 -15.56 3.23
CA TYR A 36 0.82 -14.28 2.71
C TYR A 36 -0.27 -13.21 2.75
N THR A 37 -1.45 -13.51 2.19
CA THR A 37 -2.55 -12.53 2.10
C THR A 37 -3.07 -12.11 3.48
N ASP A 38 -3.17 -13.05 4.43
CA ASP A 38 -3.57 -12.75 5.81
C ASP A 38 -2.50 -11.95 6.58
N HIS A 39 -1.22 -12.26 6.37
CA HIS A 39 -0.13 -11.54 7.00
C HIS A 39 0.08 -10.14 6.41
N VAL A 40 -0.12 -9.93 5.10
CA VAL A 40 -0.16 -8.59 4.48
C VAL A 40 -1.17 -7.71 5.21
N ARG A 41 -2.38 -8.24 5.44
CA ARG A 41 -3.45 -7.53 6.14
C ARG A 41 -3.11 -7.24 7.61
N LYS A 42 -2.58 -8.23 8.34
CA LYS A 42 -2.38 -8.15 9.80
C LYS A 42 -1.11 -7.44 10.22
N PHE A 43 -0.03 -7.60 9.47
CA PHE A 43 1.31 -7.17 9.86
C PHE A 43 1.89 -6.11 8.93
N GLU A 44 1.82 -6.30 7.61
CA GLU A 44 2.39 -5.32 6.68
C GLU A 44 1.55 -4.05 6.63
N TRP A 45 0.21 -4.15 6.60
CA TRP A 45 -0.65 -2.96 6.55
C TRP A 45 -0.43 -1.97 7.71
N PRO A 46 -0.37 -2.41 8.98
CA PRO A 46 -0.03 -1.50 10.08
C PRO A 46 1.40 -0.96 10.02
N SER A 47 2.39 -1.77 9.61
CA SER A 47 3.77 -1.31 9.44
C SER A 47 3.91 -0.23 8.36
N MET A 48 3.16 -0.36 7.27
CA MET A 48 3.16 0.63 6.18
C MET A 48 2.56 1.98 6.58
N ALA A 49 1.66 2.00 7.56
CA ALA A 49 1.17 3.26 8.13
C ALA A 49 2.28 4.03 8.89
N LEU A 50 3.36 3.35 9.28
CA LEU A 50 4.56 3.91 9.88
C LEU A 50 5.72 4.11 8.88
N GLY A 51 5.48 3.87 7.58
CA GLY A 51 6.51 3.90 6.54
C GLY A 51 7.51 2.75 6.63
N GLN A 52 7.10 1.61 7.17
CA GLN A 52 7.95 0.43 7.35
C GLN A 52 7.39 -0.80 6.61
N SER A 53 8.28 -1.70 6.22
CA SER A 53 7.92 -3.04 5.71
C SER A 53 7.84 -4.06 6.85
N SER A 54 7.12 -5.17 6.62
CA SER A 54 7.13 -6.33 7.52
C SER A 54 8.07 -7.42 6.99
N ASP A 55 9.07 -7.81 7.78
CA ASP A 55 9.98 -8.91 7.47
C ASP A 55 9.27 -10.27 7.42
N ASP A 56 8.18 -10.42 8.18
CA ASP A 56 7.36 -11.65 8.20
C ASP A 56 6.69 -11.87 6.85
N VAL A 57 6.11 -10.80 6.28
CA VAL A 57 5.44 -10.86 4.98
C VAL A 57 6.43 -11.04 3.83
N ALA A 58 7.64 -10.47 3.95
CA ALA A 58 8.72 -10.75 3.00
C ALA A 58 9.07 -12.25 3.00
N ARG A 59 9.18 -12.88 4.18
CA ARG A 59 9.44 -14.31 4.30
C ARG A 59 8.30 -15.18 3.76
N ASP A 60 7.04 -14.77 3.92
CA ASP A 60 5.91 -15.49 3.34
C ASP A 60 5.94 -15.45 1.80
N LEU A 61 6.30 -14.30 1.22
CA LEU A 61 6.44 -14.16 -0.22
C LEU A 61 7.58 -15.02 -0.78
N ASP A 62 8.71 -15.07 -0.07
CA ASP A 62 9.84 -15.94 -0.42
C ASP A 62 9.43 -17.42 -0.38
N GLN A 63 8.69 -17.82 0.65
CA GLN A 63 8.17 -19.18 0.79
C GLN A 63 7.17 -19.53 -0.31
N LEU A 64 6.27 -18.61 -0.66
CA LEU A 64 5.34 -18.77 -1.79
C LEU A 64 6.10 -18.95 -3.10
N SER A 65 7.12 -18.12 -3.32
CA SER A 65 7.99 -18.18 -4.50
C SER A 65 8.70 -19.53 -4.60
N GLN A 66 9.26 -20.03 -3.50
CA GLN A 66 9.88 -21.35 -3.44
C GLN A 66 8.90 -22.48 -3.76
N ALA A 67 7.68 -22.44 -3.21
CA ALA A 67 6.66 -23.45 -3.51
C ALA A 67 6.29 -23.48 -4.99
N ILE A 68 6.20 -22.31 -5.64
CA ILE A 68 5.99 -22.23 -7.08
C ILE A 68 7.19 -22.83 -7.81
N PHE A 69 8.42 -22.39 -7.52
CA PHE A 69 9.62 -22.85 -8.22
C PHE A 69 9.95 -24.34 -8.05
N ASN A 70 9.46 -24.96 -6.97
CA ASN A 70 9.60 -26.40 -6.74
C ASN A 70 8.64 -27.26 -7.58
N VAL A 71 7.64 -26.66 -8.24
CA VAL A 71 6.75 -27.38 -9.15
C VAL A 71 7.53 -27.83 -10.38
N GLN A 72 7.49 -29.14 -10.66
CA GLN A 72 8.06 -29.72 -11.87
C GLN A 72 6.93 -29.99 -12.87
N PRO A 73 6.68 -29.09 -13.85
CA PRO A 73 5.62 -29.29 -14.82
C PRO A 73 5.92 -30.48 -15.74
N GLN A 74 4.94 -31.36 -15.91
CA GLN A 74 4.97 -32.51 -16.81
C GLN A 74 4.07 -32.26 -18.02
N GLY A 75 4.69 -32.12 -19.20
CA GLY A 75 4.00 -31.87 -20.46
C GLY A 75 3.67 -30.40 -20.72
N GLU A 76 3.16 -30.12 -21.92
CA GLU A 76 2.99 -28.74 -22.42
C GLU A 76 1.92 -27.95 -21.65
N ARG A 77 0.84 -28.62 -21.23
CA ARG A 77 -0.26 -28.00 -20.47
C ARG A 77 0.21 -27.49 -19.11
N GLU A 78 0.95 -28.32 -18.37
CA GLU A 78 1.46 -27.93 -17.05
C GLU A 78 2.54 -26.85 -17.16
N LEU A 79 3.36 -26.90 -18.21
CA LEU A 79 4.35 -25.85 -18.48
C LEU A 79 3.69 -24.48 -18.71
N ALA A 80 2.59 -24.42 -19.47
CA ALA A 80 1.85 -23.19 -19.69
C ALA A 80 1.24 -22.64 -18.38
N LEU A 81 0.63 -23.50 -17.56
CA LEU A 81 0.09 -23.11 -16.25
C LEU A 81 1.18 -22.64 -15.28
N TYR A 82 2.34 -23.29 -15.30
CA TYR A 82 3.49 -22.89 -14.49
C TYR A 82 4.02 -21.52 -14.88
N GLN A 83 4.12 -21.22 -16.18
CA GLN A 83 4.50 -19.90 -16.67
C GLN A 83 3.51 -18.81 -16.25
N ASP A 84 2.21 -19.09 -16.32
CA ASP A 84 1.17 -18.18 -15.82
C ASP A 84 1.27 -17.96 -14.30
N ALA A 85 1.61 -19.00 -13.53
CA ALA A 85 1.83 -18.89 -12.08
C ALA A 85 3.02 -17.98 -11.75
N ILE A 86 4.15 -18.14 -12.46
CA ILE A 86 5.31 -17.24 -12.31
C ILE A 86 4.91 -15.80 -12.66
N ARG A 87 4.17 -15.60 -13.75
CA ARG A 87 3.72 -14.26 -14.15
C ARG A 87 2.87 -13.60 -13.07
N LEU A 88 1.93 -14.34 -12.47
CA LEU A 88 1.10 -13.83 -11.38
C LEU A 88 1.92 -13.53 -10.12
N LEU A 89 2.91 -14.37 -9.80
CA LEU A 89 3.86 -14.10 -8.71
C LEU A 89 4.64 -12.80 -8.93
N THR A 90 5.11 -12.55 -10.16
CA THR A 90 5.76 -11.28 -10.53
C THR A 90 4.81 -10.10 -10.32
N VAL A 91 3.55 -10.21 -10.77
CA VAL A 91 2.55 -9.15 -10.54
C VAL A 91 2.32 -8.90 -9.05
N ILE A 92 2.24 -9.94 -8.21
CA ILE A 92 2.11 -9.78 -6.75
C ILE A 92 3.33 -9.02 -6.19
N THR A 93 4.53 -9.45 -6.58
CA THR A 93 5.79 -8.88 -6.09
C THR A 93 5.97 -7.42 -6.51
N ASP A 94 5.72 -7.10 -7.78
CA ASP A 94 5.83 -5.74 -8.31
C ASP A 94 4.86 -4.79 -7.62
N ASN A 95 3.60 -5.21 -7.43
CA ASN A 95 2.60 -4.38 -6.76
C ASN A 95 2.88 -4.25 -5.25
N ARG A 96 3.48 -5.26 -4.61
CA ARG A 96 3.95 -5.13 -3.22
C ARG A 96 5.05 -4.08 -3.12
N ASN A 97 6.05 -4.13 -4.00
CA ASN A 97 7.13 -3.16 -4.01
C ASN A 97 6.60 -1.74 -4.26
N GLU A 98 5.72 -1.55 -5.25
CA GLU A 98 5.05 -0.26 -5.50
C GLU A 98 4.28 0.25 -4.26
N ARG A 99 3.64 -0.67 -3.52
CA ARG A 99 2.95 -0.32 -2.26
C ARG A 99 3.95 0.14 -1.19
N LEU A 100 5.08 -0.54 -1.04
CA LEU A 100 6.12 -0.21 -0.05
C LEU A 100 6.84 1.08 -0.41
N ASP A 101 7.18 1.29 -1.68
CA ASP A 101 7.78 2.53 -2.18
C ASP A 101 6.85 3.74 -1.96
N SER A 102 5.53 3.54 -2.07
CA SER A 102 4.54 4.58 -1.74
C SER A 102 4.25 4.73 -0.24
N SER A 103 4.78 3.84 0.60
CA SER A 103 4.65 3.93 2.06
C SER A 103 5.79 4.71 2.72
N ASP A 104 6.97 4.73 2.11
CA ASP A 104 8.06 5.60 2.53
C ASP A 104 7.62 7.05 2.24
N GLY A 105 7.62 7.90 3.27
CA GLY A 105 6.94 9.21 3.27
C GLY A 105 7.16 10.00 1.98
N SER A 106 6.08 10.38 1.32
CA SER A 106 6.12 10.90 -0.05
C SER A 106 6.67 12.32 -0.19
N VAL A 107 6.78 13.08 0.91
CA VAL A 107 7.20 14.50 0.85
C VAL A 107 8.66 14.68 1.27
N PRO A 108 9.54 15.12 0.35
CA PRO A 108 10.91 15.50 0.67
C PRO A 108 10.98 16.47 1.87
N PRO A 109 11.89 16.26 2.85
CA PRO A 109 12.00 17.10 4.05
C PRO A 109 12.19 18.60 3.75
N VAL A 110 12.76 18.93 2.58
CA VAL A 110 12.91 20.30 2.10
C VAL A 110 11.58 21.01 1.88
N LEU A 111 10.53 20.31 1.45
CA LEU A 111 9.20 20.91 1.26
C LEU A 111 8.58 21.31 2.60
N TRP A 112 8.74 20.49 3.65
CA TRP A 112 8.34 20.85 5.02
C TRP A 112 9.04 22.12 5.51
N PHE A 113 10.35 22.23 5.26
CA PHE A 113 11.11 23.44 5.60
C PHE A 113 10.55 24.68 4.90
N VAL A 114 10.27 24.58 3.60
CA VAL A 114 9.66 25.68 2.83
C VAL A 114 8.26 26.02 3.33
N LEU A 115 7.45 25.02 3.69
CA LEU A 115 6.07 25.23 4.18
C LEU A 115 6.04 25.93 5.54
N ILE A 116 6.89 25.49 6.47
CA ILE A 116 7.01 26.08 7.80
C ILE A 116 7.55 27.51 7.70
N ILE A 117 8.63 27.73 6.95
CA ILE A 117 9.24 29.06 6.81
C ILE A 117 8.36 30.00 6.01
N GLY A 118 7.80 29.54 4.89
CA GLY A 118 6.87 30.31 4.08
C GLY A 118 5.64 30.73 4.88
N GLY A 119 5.08 29.81 5.69
CA GLY A 119 4.01 30.09 6.63
C GLY A 119 4.39 31.16 7.67
N ALA A 120 5.57 31.03 8.30
CA ALA A 120 6.07 32.00 9.27
C ALA A 120 6.28 33.40 8.66
N ILE A 121 6.85 33.49 7.46
CA ILE A 121 7.03 34.76 6.73
C ILE A 121 5.68 35.38 6.40
N THR A 122 4.74 34.57 5.90
CA THR A 122 3.38 35.00 5.52
C THR A 122 2.61 35.54 6.73
N LEU A 123 2.75 34.88 7.89
CA LEU A 123 2.17 35.32 9.16
C LEU A 123 2.86 36.55 9.77
N GLY A 124 4.18 36.66 9.57
CA GLY A 124 4.98 37.77 10.07
C GLY A 124 4.85 39.05 9.26
N TYR A 125 4.58 38.95 7.95
CA TYR A 125 4.50 40.10 7.04
C TYR A 125 3.49 41.18 7.49
N PRO A 126 2.25 40.85 7.92
CA PRO A 126 1.31 41.81 8.49
C PRO A 126 1.80 42.56 9.73
N ALA A 127 2.75 42.01 10.51
CA ALA A 127 3.26 42.65 11.72
C ALA A 127 4.16 43.85 11.42
N PHE A 128 4.72 43.95 10.20
CA PHE A 128 5.52 45.09 9.75
C PHE A 128 4.68 46.27 9.27
N PHE A 129 3.37 46.08 9.03
CA PHE A 129 2.47 47.17 8.69
C PHE A 129 1.99 47.86 9.97
N GLY A 130 2.44 49.10 10.18
CA GLY A 130 1.92 50.00 11.22
C GLY A 130 0.49 50.43 10.87
N SER A 131 -0.49 49.56 11.08
CA SER A 131 -1.91 49.86 10.88
C SER A 131 -2.46 50.58 12.10
N SER A 132 -3.10 51.73 11.88
CA SER A 132 -3.85 52.46 12.91
C SER A 132 -5.14 51.73 13.33
N ASN A 133 -5.58 50.71 12.58
CA ASN A 133 -6.72 49.87 12.91
C ASN A 133 -6.29 48.43 13.23
N LEU A 134 -6.14 48.16 14.53
CA LEU A 134 -5.76 46.85 15.08
C LEU A 134 -6.73 45.72 14.69
N TRP A 135 -8.04 46.00 14.57
CA TRP A 135 -9.04 44.98 14.21
C TRP A 135 -8.85 44.46 12.78
N ALA A 136 -8.58 45.37 11.83
CA ALA A 136 -8.30 44.98 10.45
C ALA A 136 -7.00 44.16 10.34
N GLN A 137 -5.99 44.49 11.15
CA GLN A 137 -4.72 43.76 11.20
C GLN A 137 -4.89 42.34 11.78
N ILE A 138 -5.66 42.20 12.87
CA ILE A 138 -5.98 40.89 13.46
C ILE A 138 -6.75 40.02 12.46
N LEU A 139 -7.74 40.59 11.77
CA LEU A 139 -8.55 39.85 10.79
C LEU A 139 -7.71 39.38 9.59
N MET A 140 -6.77 40.20 9.12
CA MET A 140 -5.84 39.84 8.05
C MET A 140 -4.88 38.71 8.48
N ILE A 141 -4.29 38.80 9.67
CA ILE A 141 -3.43 37.75 10.24
C ILE A 141 -4.22 36.45 10.42
N ALA A 142 -5.46 36.53 10.92
CA ALA A 142 -6.30 35.36 11.12
C ALA A 142 -6.62 34.65 9.78
N MET A 143 -6.94 35.38 8.72
CA MET A 143 -7.16 34.79 7.39
C MET A 143 -5.89 34.12 6.84
N LEU A 144 -4.72 34.74 7.00
CA LEU A 144 -3.43 34.15 6.60
C LEU A 144 -3.10 32.90 7.42
N ALA A 145 -3.36 32.93 8.72
CA ALA A 145 -3.16 31.79 9.61
C ALA A 145 -4.04 30.60 9.23
N VAL A 146 -5.30 30.86 8.88
CA VAL A 146 -6.22 29.84 8.37
C VAL A 146 -5.67 29.24 7.07
N LEU A 147 -5.27 30.07 6.10
CA LEU A 147 -4.74 29.59 4.82
C LEU A 147 -3.46 28.73 4.99
N VAL A 148 -2.52 29.20 5.83
CA VAL A 148 -1.29 28.45 6.15
C VAL A 148 -1.61 27.16 6.89
N SER A 149 -2.54 27.18 7.86
CA SER A 149 -2.97 25.98 8.58
C SER A 149 -3.62 24.96 7.64
N PHE A 150 -4.48 25.40 6.72
CA PHE A 150 -5.07 24.52 5.71
C PHE A 150 -4.00 23.92 4.78
N SER A 151 -3.00 24.71 4.39
CA SER A 151 -1.90 24.24 3.54
C SER A 151 -1.02 23.20 4.27
N LEU A 152 -0.71 23.43 5.54
CA LEU A 152 0.01 22.48 6.40
C LEU A 152 -0.81 21.20 6.63
N LEU A 153 -2.11 21.34 6.89
CA LEU A 153 -3.03 20.20 7.05
C LEU A 153 -3.07 19.35 5.78
N LEU A 154 -3.11 19.99 4.61
CA LEU A 154 -3.07 19.29 3.33
C LEU A 154 -1.73 18.56 3.14
N GLY A 155 -0.61 19.22 3.42
CA GLY A 155 0.72 18.58 3.39
C GLY A 155 0.77 17.34 4.27
N LEU A 156 0.29 17.44 5.51
CA LEU A 156 0.25 16.33 6.47
C LEU A 156 -0.67 15.20 6.01
N ALA A 157 -1.82 15.51 5.40
CA ALA A 157 -2.73 14.51 4.85
C ALA A 157 -2.17 13.78 3.62
N PHE A 158 -1.27 14.40 2.86
CA PHE A 158 -0.60 13.78 1.71
C PHE A 158 0.68 13.03 2.08
N ASP A 159 1.28 13.33 3.22
CA ASP A 159 2.59 12.79 3.59
C ASP A 159 2.56 11.28 3.88
N TYR A 160 1.39 10.76 4.31
CA TYR A 160 1.18 9.35 4.57
C TYR A 160 -0.14 8.87 3.93
N PRO A 161 -0.12 8.37 2.69
CA PRO A 161 -1.33 7.88 2.01
C PRO A 161 -1.95 6.64 2.69
N PHE A 162 -1.20 6.01 3.59
CA PHE A 162 -1.63 4.87 4.41
C PHE A 162 -1.98 5.24 5.87
N SER A 163 -1.88 6.53 6.27
CA SER A 163 -2.31 7.01 7.59
C SER A 163 -3.30 8.19 7.48
N GLY A 164 -4.28 8.28 8.39
CA GLY A 164 -5.24 9.39 8.43
C GLY A 164 -6.64 9.11 7.82
N ALA A 165 -7.45 10.17 7.72
CA ALA A 165 -8.88 10.10 7.35
C ALA A 165 -9.13 9.78 5.86
N VAL A 166 -8.15 9.99 4.99
CA VAL A 166 -8.15 9.60 3.56
C VAL A 166 -7.08 8.51 3.37
N HIS A 167 -7.30 7.36 4.00
CA HIS A 167 -6.38 6.22 3.88
C HIS A 167 -6.76 5.33 2.71
N ILE A 168 -5.76 4.76 2.05
CA ILE A 168 -6.00 3.62 1.16
C ILE A 168 -6.54 2.46 2.02
N SER A 169 -7.68 1.90 1.62
CA SER A 169 -8.34 0.83 2.37
C SER A 169 -7.66 -0.53 2.16
N VAL A 170 -7.58 -1.34 3.24
CA VAL A 170 -7.17 -2.76 3.20
C VAL A 170 -8.25 -3.68 2.59
N SER A 171 -9.44 -3.15 2.32
CA SER A 171 -10.61 -3.90 1.83
C SER A 171 -10.36 -4.81 0.61
N PRO A 172 -9.47 -4.48 -0.36
CA PRO A 172 -9.15 -5.41 -1.44
C PRO A 172 -8.59 -6.74 -0.93
N PHE A 173 -7.79 -6.75 0.12
CA PHE A 173 -7.26 -7.98 0.73
C PHE A 173 -8.32 -8.76 1.51
N ASP A 174 -9.23 -8.06 2.21
CA ASP A 174 -10.38 -8.71 2.86
C ASP A 174 -11.24 -9.44 1.81
N LYS A 175 -11.57 -8.78 0.70
CA LYS A 175 -12.34 -9.36 -0.41
C LYS A 175 -11.60 -10.50 -1.11
N ALA A 176 -10.27 -10.42 -1.19
CA ALA A 176 -9.45 -11.49 -1.76
C ALA A 176 -9.53 -12.75 -0.89
N LEU A 177 -9.40 -12.61 0.45
CA LEU A 177 -9.55 -13.73 1.39
C LEU A 177 -10.94 -14.35 1.34
N GLU A 178 -12.01 -13.55 1.22
CA GLU A 178 -13.38 -14.07 1.02
C GLU A 178 -13.52 -14.88 -0.28
N GLN A 179 -12.78 -14.53 -1.32
CA GLN A 179 -12.77 -15.23 -2.62
C GLN A 179 -11.82 -16.43 -2.66
N MET A 180 -11.01 -16.64 -1.62
CA MET A 180 -10.09 -17.77 -1.47
C MET A 180 -10.50 -18.64 -0.28
N PRO A 181 -11.68 -19.31 -0.30
CA PRO A 181 -12.07 -20.18 0.78
C PRO A 181 -11.08 -21.36 0.92
N PRO A 182 -10.71 -21.76 2.15
CA PRO A 182 -9.75 -22.84 2.40
C PRO A 182 -10.15 -24.21 1.83
N ASN A 183 -11.42 -24.38 1.46
CA ASN A 183 -12.07 -25.58 0.96
C ASN A 183 -12.98 -25.23 -0.23
N TRP A 184 -12.38 -24.88 -1.36
CA TRP A 184 -13.10 -24.68 -2.63
C TRP A 184 -13.60 -26.04 -3.17
N PRO A 185 -14.91 -26.23 -3.41
CA PRO A 185 -15.39 -27.42 -4.12
C PRO A 185 -14.92 -27.34 -5.58
N PRO A 186 -14.23 -28.37 -6.12
CA PRO A 186 -13.90 -28.38 -7.53
C PRO A 186 -15.20 -28.32 -8.37
N PRO A 187 -15.20 -27.61 -9.52
CA PRO A 187 -16.33 -27.62 -10.44
C PRO A 187 -16.61 -29.03 -11.01
#